data_AF-A0A2W5A240-F1
#
_entry.id   AF-A0A2W5A240-F1
#
_cell.length_a   1.000
_cell.length_b   1.000
_cell.length_c   1.000
_cell.angle_alpha   90.00
_cell.angle_beta   90.00
_cell.angle_gamma   90.00
#
_symmetry.space_group_name_H-M   'P 1'
#
loop_
_entity.id
_entity.type
_entity.pdbx_description
1 polymer ?
#
loop_
_entity_poly.entity_id
_entity_poly.type
_entity_poly.pdbx_seq_one_letter_code
_entity_poly.pdbx_strand_id
1 'polypeptide(L)'
;MRDFIETFELAARIALFILSISVGVVVLLAGTKQALAASLRGDSVIAGEHIRLGDIFENTKNADYVLGPAPQPGKEMVLNAKTLYRIASSLNVDWNPSSSMDQIILRREAAVIPSAEITSALEQNVRKSGVDTSFSIAYISAPEDIILPAGEDETVEVSAFNFNPQNDFFTAVVVSPSAKNPLKRINVSGRVERLIAVPVLKNSLKNGDVIGSLDIDFIEL
;
A
#
# COMPACT_ATOMS: atom_id res chain seq x y z
N MET A 1 7.87 46.52 -73.38
CA MET A 1 8.75 45.77 -72.45
C MET A 1 8.61 46.25 -71.00
N ARG A 2 8.39 47.55 -70.76
CA ARG A 2 8.18 48.14 -69.41
C ARG A 2 6.86 47.72 -68.72
N ASP A 3 5.74 47.67 -69.46
CA ASP A 3 4.43 47.26 -68.90
C ASP A 3 4.37 45.78 -68.46
N PHE A 4 5.16 44.91 -69.10
CA PHE A 4 5.28 43.51 -68.71
C PHE A 4 6.04 43.33 -67.39
N ILE A 5 6.97 44.23 -67.10
CA ILE A 5 7.77 44.22 -65.86
C ILE A 5 6.91 44.74 -64.69
N GLU A 6 6.11 45.79 -64.89
CA GLU A 6 5.24 46.35 -63.84
C GLU A 6 4.09 45.40 -63.45
N THR A 7 3.50 44.71 -64.42
CA THR A 7 2.45 43.68 -64.16
C THR A 7 3.02 42.45 -63.45
N PHE A 8 4.23 42.02 -63.79
CA PHE A 8 4.94 40.96 -63.10
C PHE A 8 5.30 41.34 -61.65
N GLU A 9 5.72 42.59 -61.43
CA GLU A 9 6.04 43.10 -60.09
C GLU A 9 4.79 43.20 -59.19
N LEU A 10 3.65 43.62 -59.77
CA LEU A 10 2.36 43.65 -59.07
C LEU A 10 1.90 42.23 -58.68
N ALA A 11 1.98 41.27 -59.60
CA ALA A 11 1.62 39.88 -59.35
C ALA A 11 2.52 39.23 -58.28
N ALA A 12 3.82 39.50 -58.32
CA ALA A 12 4.78 39.04 -57.32
C ALA A 12 4.48 39.59 -55.93
N ARG A 13 4.14 40.90 -55.82
CA ARG A 13 3.76 41.54 -54.54
C ARG A 13 2.47 40.98 -53.97
N ILE A 14 1.46 40.71 -54.81
CA ILE A 14 0.19 40.09 -54.39
C ILE A 14 0.43 38.65 -53.91
N ALA A 15 1.24 37.86 -54.62
CA ALA A 15 1.58 36.50 -54.21
C ALA A 15 2.34 36.47 -52.88
N LEU A 16 3.28 37.40 -52.66
CA LEU A 16 4.00 37.58 -51.39
C LEU A 16 3.05 37.97 -50.26
N PHE A 17 2.07 38.83 -50.53
CA PHE A 17 1.08 39.25 -49.54
C PHE A 17 0.18 38.08 -49.13
N ILE A 18 -0.33 37.30 -50.11
CA ILE A 18 -1.12 36.09 -49.85
C ILE A 18 -0.30 35.08 -49.06
N LEU A 19 0.96 34.85 -49.44
CA LEU A 19 1.86 33.93 -48.74
C LEU A 19 2.09 34.37 -47.29
N SER A 20 2.26 35.67 -47.04
CA SER A 20 2.45 36.20 -45.69
C SER A 20 1.21 36.02 -44.81
N ILE A 21 0.02 36.20 -45.38
CA ILE A 21 -1.26 35.96 -44.67
C ILE A 21 -1.42 34.46 -44.39
N SER A 22 -1.15 33.60 -45.38
CA SER A 22 -1.23 32.15 -45.20
C SER A 22 -0.28 31.65 -44.11
N VAL A 23 0.96 32.15 -44.07
CA VAL A 23 1.93 31.82 -43.01
C VAL A 23 1.46 32.33 -41.66
N GLY A 24 0.92 33.55 -41.58
CA GLY A 24 0.37 34.12 -40.35
C GLY A 24 -0.78 33.27 -39.77
N VAL A 25 -1.69 32.79 -40.61
CA VAL A 25 -2.82 31.94 -40.20
C VAL A 25 -2.33 30.57 -39.70
N VAL A 26 -1.32 29.98 -40.35
CA VAL A 26 -0.75 28.70 -39.92
C VAL A 26 -0.04 28.82 -38.57
N VAL A 27 0.69 29.92 -38.32
CA VAL A 27 1.35 30.17 -37.02
C VAL A 27 0.32 30.36 -35.89
N LEU A 28 -0.81 31.03 -36.16
CA LEU A 28 -1.88 31.18 -35.18
C LEU A 28 -2.58 29.86 -34.84
N LEU A 29 -2.77 28.98 -35.82
CA LEU A 29 -3.38 27.66 -35.60
C LEU A 29 -2.41 26.68 -34.90
N ALA A 30 -1.13 26.70 -35.26
CA ALA A 30 -0.09 25.83 -34.68
C ALA A 30 0.33 26.25 -33.26
N GLY A 31 0.06 27.50 -32.86
CA GLY A 31 0.39 28.05 -31.54
C GLY A 31 -0.57 27.66 -30.42
N THR A 32 -1.63 26.91 -30.69
CA THR A 32 -2.55 26.44 -29.65
C THR A 32 -1.92 25.31 -28.86
N LYS A 33 -1.12 25.65 -27.85
CA LYS A 33 -0.83 24.70 -26.76
C LYS A 33 -2.17 24.37 -26.12
N GLN A 34 -2.67 23.16 -26.34
CA GLN A 34 -3.83 22.66 -25.60
C GLN A 34 -3.51 22.77 -24.11
N ALA A 35 -4.10 23.75 -23.44
CA ALA A 35 -4.12 23.80 -21.99
C ALA A 35 -5.15 22.75 -21.58
N LEU A 36 -4.68 21.53 -21.32
CA LEU A 36 -5.52 20.53 -20.65
C LEU A 36 -5.79 21.07 -19.25
N ALA A 37 -7.05 21.40 -18.97
CA ALA A 37 -7.49 21.76 -17.63
C ALA A 37 -7.13 20.62 -16.67
N ALA A 38 -6.75 20.98 -15.44
CA ALA A 38 -6.42 19.96 -14.46
C ALA A 38 -7.70 19.19 -14.08
N SER A 39 -7.60 17.88 -13.99
CA SER A 39 -8.69 17.00 -13.57
C SER A 39 -8.40 16.41 -12.20
N LEU A 40 -9.45 16.17 -11.41
CA LEU A 40 -9.35 15.47 -10.13
C LEU A 40 -9.27 13.96 -10.37
N ARG A 41 -8.35 13.28 -9.70
CA ARG A 41 -8.33 11.81 -9.64
C ARG A 41 -9.46 11.28 -8.75
N GLY A 42 -10.09 10.16 -9.12
CA GLY A 42 -11.15 9.54 -8.31
C GLY A 42 -10.62 8.87 -7.03
N ASP A 43 -9.51 8.15 -7.16
CA ASP A 43 -8.76 7.54 -6.08
C ASP A 43 -7.25 7.62 -6.39
N SER A 44 -6.43 7.49 -5.36
CA SER A 44 -4.97 7.53 -5.51
C SER A 44 -4.28 6.69 -4.45
N VAL A 45 -3.32 5.87 -4.90
CA VAL A 45 -2.48 5.04 -4.03
C VAL A 45 -1.11 5.67 -3.92
N ILE A 46 -0.70 5.96 -2.70
CA ILE A 46 0.55 6.64 -2.37
C ILE A 46 1.52 5.61 -1.79
N ALA A 47 2.67 5.42 -2.44
CA ALA A 47 3.75 4.58 -1.90
C ALA A 47 4.64 5.35 -0.92
N GLY A 48 4.84 6.65 -1.15
CA GLY A 48 5.76 7.49 -0.39
C GLY A 48 5.25 7.98 0.97
N GLU A 49 6.11 8.69 1.70
CA GLU A 49 5.76 9.31 2.99
C GLU A 49 4.93 10.59 2.86
N HIS A 50 4.90 11.18 1.68
CA HIS A 50 4.33 12.50 1.44
C HIS A 50 3.33 12.45 0.29
N ILE A 51 2.24 13.19 0.44
CA ILE A 51 1.27 13.43 -0.63
C ILE A 51 1.86 14.51 -1.52
N ARG A 52 1.84 14.27 -2.82
CA ARG A 52 2.24 15.20 -3.86
C ARG A 52 1.02 15.73 -4.60
N LEU A 53 1.18 16.86 -5.27
CA LEU A 53 0.10 17.48 -6.03
C LEU A 53 -0.40 16.58 -7.16
N GLY A 54 0.51 15.83 -7.80
CA GLY A 54 0.20 14.86 -8.85
C GLY A 54 -0.61 13.65 -8.37
N ASP A 55 -0.60 13.36 -7.05
CA ASP A 55 -1.41 12.31 -6.44
C ASP A 55 -2.89 12.72 -6.37
N ILE A 56 -3.20 14.01 -6.52
CA ILE A 56 -4.55 14.56 -6.42
C ILE A 56 -5.06 15.02 -7.79
N PHE A 57 -4.25 15.79 -8.51
CA PHE A 57 -4.64 16.41 -9.78
C PHE A 57 -3.80 15.89 -10.93
N GLU A 58 -4.46 15.56 -12.02
CA GLU A 58 -3.82 15.29 -13.30
C GLU A 58 -3.57 16.58 -14.07
N ASN A 59 -2.65 16.54 -15.05
CA ASN A 59 -2.31 17.68 -15.91
C ASN A 59 -1.86 18.96 -15.16
N THR A 60 -1.31 18.80 -13.95
CA THR A 60 -0.72 19.90 -13.19
C THR A 60 0.75 20.12 -13.55
N LYS A 61 1.20 21.39 -13.53
CA LYS A 61 2.60 21.77 -13.85
C LYS A 61 3.59 21.39 -12.76
N ASN A 62 3.12 21.26 -11.51
CA ASN A 62 3.96 21.05 -10.32
C ASN A 62 3.62 19.74 -9.63
N ALA A 63 3.51 18.64 -10.39
CA ALA A 63 3.07 17.34 -9.87
C ALA A 63 3.88 16.87 -8.65
N ASP A 64 5.19 17.16 -8.60
CA ASP A 64 6.06 16.73 -7.52
C ASP A 64 5.95 17.57 -6.23
N TYR A 65 5.17 18.66 -6.24
CA TYR A 65 5.04 19.54 -5.09
C TYR A 65 4.45 18.81 -3.88
N VAL A 66 5.17 18.83 -2.75
CA VAL A 66 4.78 18.15 -1.51
C VAL A 66 3.72 18.96 -0.77
N LEU A 67 2.56 18.35 -0.55
CA LEU A 67 1.43 18.96 0.16
C LEU A 67 1.47 18.71 1.66
N GLY A 68 2.01 17.56 2.07
CA GLY A 68 2.07 17.16 3.47
C GLY A 68 2.31 15.67 3.66
N PRO A 69 2.22 15.18 4.90
CA PRO A 69 2.40 13.76 5.20
C PRO A 69 1.27 12.92 4.61
N ALA A 70 1.62 11.74 4.08
CA ALA A 70 0.67 10.72 3.68
C ALA A 70 -0.03 10.09 4.90
N PRO A 71 -1.20 9.45 4.72
CA PRO A 71 -1.81 8.67 5.80
C PRO A 71 -0.85 7.58 6.30
N GLN A 72 -1.18 6.93 7.42
CA GLN A 72 -0.40 5.77 7.86
C GLN A 72 -0.50 4.64 6.82
N PRO A 73 0.51 3.76 6.68
CA PRO A 73 0.44 2.61 5.79
C PRO A 73 -0.84 1.80 6.02
N GLY A 74 -1.53 1.41 4.95
CA GLY A 74 -2.79 0.67 4.99
C GLY A 74 -3.98 1.50 5.47
N LYS A 75 -3.81 2.81 5.70
CA LYS A 75 -4.89 3.74 6.02
C LYS A 75 -5.24 4.62 4.83
N GLU A 76 -6.43 5.19 4.92
CA GLU A 76 -6.99 6.10 3.94
C GLU A 76 -7.19 7.49 4.53
N MET A 77 -7.14 8.50 3.67
CA MET A 77 -7.50 9.87 4.00
C MET A 77 -8.38 10.43 2.88
N VAL A 78 -9.43 11.14 3.27
CA VAL A 78 -10.36 11.75 2.31
C VAL A 78 -10.13 13.26 2.27
N LEU A 79 -9.95 13.81 1.07
CA LEU A 79 -9.91 15.25 0.84
C LEU A 79 -11.20 15.67 0.15
N ASN A 80 -11.97 16.53 0.83
CA ASN A 80 -13.23 17.06 0.30
C ASN A 80 -13.05 18.25 -0.65
N ALA A 81 -14.10 18.60 -1.37
CA ALA A 81 -14.15 19.69 -2.35
C ALA A 81 -13.57 21.02 -1.84
N LYS A 82 -13.86 21.39 -0.59
CA LYS A 82 -13.38 22.65 0.01
C LYS A 82 -11.86 22.64 0.19
N THR A 83 -11.31 21.53 0.68
CA THR A 83 -9.86 21.36 0.83
C THR A 83 -9.17 21.31 -0.52
N LEU A 84 -9.74 20.55 -1.48
CA LEU A 84 -9.24 20.45 -2.84
C LEU A 84 -9.19 21.81 -3.53
N TYR A 85 -10.26 22.60 -3.40
CA TYR A 85 -10.32 23.95 -3.97
C TYR A 85 -9.26 24.87 -3.35
N ARG A 86 -9.06 24.81 -2.02
CA ARG A 86 -8.00 25.59 -1.37
C ARG A 86 -6.62 25.21 -1.87
N ILE A 87 -6.34 23.92 -2.07
CA ILE A 87 -5.07 23.44 -2.63
C ILE A 87 -4.91 23.95 -4.06
N ALA A 88 -5.92 23.78 -4.90
CA ALA A 88 -5.90 24.21 -6.29
C ALA A 88 -5.64 25.72 -6.42
N SER A 89 -6.38 26.55 -5.66
CA SER A 89 -6.20 28.00 -5.66
C SER A 89 -4.85 28.44 -5.12
N SER A 90 -4.31 27.76 -4.09
CA SER A 90 -3.01 28.14 -3.50
C SER A 90 -1.83 27.81 -4.42
N LEU A 91 -1.97 26.78 -5.26
CA LEU A 91 -0.92 26.28 -6.15
C LEU A 91 -1.18 26.60 -7.63
N ASN A 92 -2.17 27.46 -7.92
CA ASN A 92 -2.59 27.86 -9.26
C ASN A 92 -2.84 26.65 -10.19
N VAL A 93 -3.49 25.62 -9.66
CA VAL A 93 -4.00 24.49 -10.45
C VAL A 93 -5.33 24.91 -11.07
N ASP A 94 -5.45 24.74 -12.38
CA ASP A 94 -6.66 25.08 -13.14
C ASP A 94 -7.75 24.01 -12.94
N TRP A 95 -8.26 23.94 -11.71
CA TRP A 95 -9.31 23.02 -11.29
C TRP A 95 -10.31 23.75 -10.39
N ASN A 96 -11.60 23.49 -10.62
CA ASN A 96 -12.70 23.98 -9.78
C ASN A 96 -13.63 22.81 -9.44
N PRO A 97 -14.21 22.81 -8.22
CA PRO A 97 -15.19 21.80 -7.84
C PRO A 97 -16.42 21.90 -8.74
N SER A 98 -16.82 20.77 -9.31
CA SER A 98 -18.07 20.61 -10.05
C SER A 98 -19.25 20.48 -9.09
N SER A 99 -19.03 19.93 -7.90
CA SER A 99 -20.02 19.80 -6.84
C SER A 99 -19.42 19.88 -5.45
N SER A 100 -20.25 20.04 -4.42
CA SER A 100 -19.81 19.93 -3.01
C SER A 100 -19.47 18.49 -2.60
N MET A 101 -19.86 17.50 -3.41
CA MET A 101 -19.59 16.08 -3.19
C MET A 101 -18.24 15.64 -3.74
N ASP A 102 -17.55 16.49 -4.51
CA ASP A 102 -16.24 16.18 -5.06
C ASP A 102 -15.28 15.83 -3.93
N GLN A 103 -14.62 14.69 -4.06
CA GLN A 103 -13.66 14.19 -3.10
C GLN A 103 -12.70 13.24 -3.78
N ILE A 104 -11.54 13.05 -3.14
CA ILE A 104 -10.58 12.02 -3.49
C ILE A 104 -10.26 11.21 -2.24
N ILE A 105 -10.13 9.90 -2.42
CA ILE A 105 -9.66 8.97 -1.40
C ILE A 105 -8.20 8.68 -1.69
N LEU A 106 -7.34 9.07 -0.75
CA LEU A 106 -5.91 8.81 -0.76
C LEU A 106 -5.63 7.60 0.12
N ARG A 107 -5.16 6.51 -0.48
CA ARG A 107 -4.76 5.29 0.24
C ARG A 107 -3.24 5.20 0.28
N ARG A 108 -2.65 4.85 1.42
CA ARG A 108 -1.22 4.52 1.46
C ARG A 108 -1.01 3.02 1.30
N GLU A 109 -0.20 2.66 0.33
CA GLU A 109 0.19 1.27 0.09
C GLU A 109 0.93 0.71 1.32
N ALA A 110 0.75 -0.57 1.60
CA ALA A 110 1.35 -1.23 2.74
C ALA A 110 1.67 -2.70 2.47
N ALA A 111 2.76 -3.14 3.07
CA ALA A 111 3.08 -4.53 3.29
C ALA A 111 2.37 -5.00 4.57
N VAL A 112 1.78 -6.20 4.55
CA VAL A 112 1.04 -6.75 5.69
C VAL A 112 1.63 -8.09 6.05
N ILE A 113 2.12 -8.20 7.28
CA ILE A 113 2.60 -9.44 7.86
C ILE A 113 1.48 -10.01 8.73
N PRO A 114 0.89 -11.15 8.36
CA PRO A 114 -0.17 -11.77 9.14
C PRO A 114 0.31 -12.21 10.51
N SER A 115 -0.56 -12.12 11.50
CA SER A 115 -0.35 -12.67 12.85
C SER A 115 0.04 -14.14 12.85
N ALA A 116 -0.39 -14.93 11.86
CA ALA A 116 0.02 -16.33 11.70
C ALA A 116 1.54 -16.51 11.49
N GLU A 117 2.19 -15.59 10.77
CA GLU A 117 3.65 -15.64 10.58
C GLU A 117 4.39 -15.30 11.88
N ILE A 118 3.83 -14.36 12.65
CA ILE A 118 4.31 -14.01 13.99
C ILE A 118 4.23 -15.24 14.90
N THR A 119 3.11 -15.95 14.88
CA THR A 119 2.92 -17.21 15.62
C THR A 119 3.96 -18.25 15.22
N SER A 120 4.16 -18.48 13.92
CA SER A 120 5.16 -19.44 13.45
C SER A 120 6.58 -19.08 13.91
N ALA A 121 6.96 -17.80 13.84
CA ALA A 121 8.25 -17.33 14.33
C ALA A 121 8.42 -17.54 15.85
N LEU A 122 7.35 -17.33 16.64
CA LEU A 122 7.36 -17.57 18.08
C LEU A 122 7.45 -19.06 18.41
N GLU A 123 6.69 -19.92 17.73
CA GLU A 123 6.74 -21.38 17.88
C GLU A 123 8.15 -21.93 17.64
N GLN A 124 8.85 -21.44 16.61
CA GLN A 124 10.24 -21.82 16.38
C GLN A 124 11.17 -21.44 17.54
N ASN A 125 10.94 -20.30 18.19
CA ASN A 125 11.72 -19.87 19.35
C ASN A 125 11.38 -20.68 20.61
N VAL A 126 10.11 -21.04 20.80
CA VAL A 126 9.66 -21.96 21.86
C VAL A 126 10.34 -23.33 21.70
N ARG A 127 10.36 -23.90 20.48
CA ARG A 127 11.06 -25.17 20.18
C ARG A 127 12.55 -25.09 20.50
N LYS A 128 13.21 -24.01 20.06
CA LYS A 128 14.64 -23.76 20.37
C LYS A 128 14.93 -23.67 21.88
N SER A 129 13.91 -23.39 22.69
CA SER A 129 14.02 -23.30 24.15
C SER A 129 13.83 -24.66 24.86
N GLY A 130 13.71 -25.76 24.10
CA GLY A 130 13.67 -27.13 24.63
C GLY A 130 12.27 -27.74 24.76
N VAL A 131 11.26 -27.16 24.11
CA VAL A 131 9.92 -27.75 24.02
C VAL A 131 9.84 -28.61 22.76
N ASP A 132 10.11 -29.90 22.89
CA ASP A 132 10.13 -30.86 21.77
C ASP A 132 8.77 -31.54 21.51
N THR A 133 7.83 -31.46 22.44
CA THR A 133 6.49 -32.06 22.31
C THR A 133 5.58 -31.23 21.39
N SER A 134 4.46 -31.79 20.93
CA SER A 134 3.39 -30.97 20.34
C SER A 134 2.91 -29.95 21.37
N PHE A 135 2.66 -28.71 20.94
CA PHE A 135 2.16 -27.65 21.79
C PHE A 135 1.34 -26.65 20.98
N SER A 136 0.51 -25.90 21.68
CA SER A 136 -0.19 -24.71 21.21
C SER A 136 0.25 -23.50 22.03
N ILE A 137 0.14 -22.30 21.46
CA ILE A 137 0.41 -21.06 22.16
C ILE A 137 -0.92 -20.42 22.59
N ALA A 138 -1.14 -20.35 23.90
CA ALA A 138 -2.22 -19.60 24.49
C ALA A 138 -1.76 -18.16 24.79
N TYR A 139 -2.14 -17.22 23.93
CA TYR A 139 -1.78 -15.81 24.09
C TYR A 139 -2.54 -15.15 25.25
N ILE A 140 -1.86 -14.30 26.03
CA ILE A 140 -2.57 -13.37 26.93
C ILE A 140 -3.32 -12.32 26.09
N SER A 141 -2.66 -11.84 25.05
CA SER A 141 -3.20 -10.92 24.04
C SER A 141 -2.72 -11.39 22.69
N ALA A 142 -3.66 -11.73 21.81
CA ALA A 142 -3.33 -12.21 20.47
C ALA A 142 -2.57 -11.11 19.69
N PRO A 143 -1.49 -11.46 18.98
CA PRO A 143 -0.78 -10.49 18.15
C PRO A 143 -1.70 -10.02 17.02
N GLU A 144 -1.68 -8.72 16.76
CA GLU A 144 -2.29 -8.13 15.57
C GLU A 144 -1.34 -8.24 14.37
N ASP A 145 -1.88 -8.10 13.17
CA ASP A 145 -1.07 -8.04 11.94
C ASP A 145 -0.14 -6.82 11.97
N ILE A 146 1.09 -7.00 11.47
CA ILE A 146 2.04 -5.90 11.35
C ILE A 146 1.85 -5.25 9.98
N ILE A 147 1.56 -3.96 9.99
CA ILE A 147 1.42 -3.14 8.78
C ILE A 147 2.68 -2.28 8.62
N LEU A 148 3.37 -2.45 7.49
CA LEU A 148 4.58 -1.73 7.13
C LEU A 148 4.34 -0.83 5.90
N PRO A 149 5.16 0.22 5.70
CA PRO A 149 5.22 0.92 4.42
C PRO A 149 5.49 -0.06 3.26
N ALA A 150 4.95 0.26 2.07
CA ALA A 150 5.22 -0.52 0.87
C ALA A 150 6.72 -0.50 0.51
N GLY A 151 7.22 -1.64 0.03
CA GLY A 151 8.63 -1.82 -0.35
C GLY A 151 9.56 -2.23 0.78
N GLU A 152 9.06 -2.34 2.02
CA GLU A 152 9.78 -2.95 3.13
C GLU A 152 9.71 -4.48 3.07
N ASP A 153 10.72 -5.15 3.62
CA ASP A 153 10.73 -6.62 3.68
C ASP A 153 9.63 -7.12 4.64
N GLU A 154 8.81 -8.07 4.17
CA GLU A 154 7.77 -8.73 4.96
C GLU A 154 8.36 -9.82 5.86
N THR A 155 9.33 -9.44 6.70
CA THR A 155 10.04 -10.37 7.58
C THR A 155 9.76 -10.08 9.05
N VAL A 156 9.79 -11.16 9.85
CA VAL A 156 9.57 -11.13 11.29
C VAL A 156 10.79 -11.71 11.99
N GLU A 157 11.28 -10.99 12.99
CA GLU A 157 12.36 -11.45 13.86
C GLU A 157 11.95 -11.36 15.33
N VAL A 158 12.40 -12.32 16.13
CA VAL A 158 12.16 -12.35 17.58
C VAL A 158 13.47 -12.00 18.30
N SER A 159 13.52 -10.84 18.96
CA SER A 159 14.78 -10.31 19.51
C SER A 159 14.96 -10.61 21.01
N ALA A 160 13.91 -10.47 21.81
CA ALA A 160 13.98 -10.62 23.27
C ALA A 160 13.05 -11.73 23.76
N PHE A 161 13.32 -12.96 23.34
CA PHE A 161 12.57 -14.14 23.77
C PHE A 161 13.04 -14.64 25.14
N ASN A 162 12.10 -14.81 26.07
CA ASN A 162 12.34 -15.39 27.38
C ASN A 162 11.24 -16.39 27.69
N PHE A 163 11.61 -17.62 28.01
CA PHE A 163 10.70 -18.71 28.35
C PHE A 163 11.02 -19.25 29.74
N ASN A 164 9.98 -19.41 30.55
CA ASN A 164 10.07 -20.02 31.87
C ASN A 164 9.41 -21.41 31.86
N PRO A 165 10.20 -22.49 31.90
CA PRO A 165 9.68 -23.85 31.87
C PRO A 165 8.97 -24.28 33.17
N GLN A 166 9.08 -23.52 34.27
CA GLN A 166 8.38 -23.86 35.53
C GLN A 166 6.88 -23.61 35.45
N ASN A 167 6.45 -22.67 34.62
CA ASN A 167 5.05 -22.28 34.47
C ASN A 167 4.61 -22.17 33.00
N ASP A 168 5.42 -22.74 32.09
CA ASP A 168 5.29 -22.71 30.64
C ASP A 168 4.95 -21.31 30.09
N PHE A 169 5.47 -20.25 30.71
CA PHE A 169 5.17 -18.87 30.34
C PHE A 169 6.29 -18.28 29.48
N PHE A 170 5.95 -17.53 28.43
CA PHE A 170 6.94 -16.78 27.66
C PHE A 170 6.57 -15.31 27.51
N THR A 171 7.62 -14.53 27.31
CA THR A 171 7.57 -13.14 26.85
C THR A 171 8.51 -12.97 25.68
N ALA A 172 8.07 -12.29 24.65
CA ALA A 172 8.85 -12.06 23.45
C ALA A 172 8.65 -10.62 22.95
N VAL A 173 9.69 -10.07 22.35
CA VAL A 173 9.60 -8.84 21.56
C VAL A 173 9.77 -9.22 20.11
N VAL A 174 8.72 -9.05 19.34
CA VAL A 174 8.69 -9.29 17.89
C VAL A 174 8.94 -7.96 17.19
N VAL A 175 9.86 -7.98 16.23
CA VAL A 175 10.28 -6.81 15.47
C VAL A 175 10.24 -7.10 13.98
N SER A 176 9.98 -6.05 13.21
CA SER A 176 9.89 -6.13 11.75
C SER A 176 10.36 -4.81 11.12
N PRO A 177 11.03 -4.83 9.95
CA PRO A 177 11.42 -6.01 9.15
C PRO A 177 12.55 -6.83 9.80
N SER A 178 13.47 -6.18 10.53
CA SER A 178 14.60 -6.85 11.18
C SER A 178 14.93 -6.23 12.53
N ALA A 179 15.65 -6.96 13.39
CA ALA A 179 16.12 -6.43 14.68
C ALA A 179 17.18 -5.34 14.52
N LYS A 180 17.90 -5.30 13.41
CA LYS A 180 18.90 -4.26 13.11
C LYS A 180 18.26 -2.92 12.81
N ASN A 181 17.16 -2.93 12.04
CA ASN A 181 16.40 -1.74 11.65
C ASN A 181 14.90 -1.98 11.89
N PRO A 182 14.43 -1.98 13.15
CA PRO A 182 13.04 -2.28 13.45
C PRO A 182 12.17 -1.05 13.15
N LEU A 183 11.23 -1.20 12.21
CA LEU A 183 10.19 -0.21 11.93
C LEU A 183 8.98 -0.39 12.85
N LYS A 184 8.66 -1.64 13.17
CA LYS A 184 7.60 -2.00 14.11
C LYS A 184 8.13 -2.91 15.21
N ARG A 185 7.60 -2.71 16.41
CA ARG A 185 7.86 -3.54 17.58
C ARG A 185 6.54 -3.85 18.28
N ILE A 186 6.32 -5.12 18.56
CA ILE A 186 5.19 -5.61 19.35
C ILE A 186 5.69 -6.49 20.49
N ASN A 187 5.08 -6.36 21.66
CA ASN A 187 5.35 -7.23 22.79
C ASN A 187 4.30 -8.34 22.79
N VAL A 188 4.76 -9.58 22.84
CA VAL A 188 3.89 -10.75 22.84
C VAL A 188 4.18 -11.58 24.08
N SER A 189 3.14 -12.05 24.74
CA SER A 189 3.26 -12.93 25.90
C SER A 189 2.14 -13.95 25.92
N GLY A 190 2.44 -15.11 26.49
CA GLY A 190 1.51 -16.23 26.47
C GLY A 190 2.05 -17.42 27.25
N ARG A 191 1.29 -18.50 27.17
CA ARG A 191 1.62 -19.81 27.72
C ARG A 191 1.80 -20.82 26.61
N VAL A 192 2.68 -21.77 26.84
CA VAL A 192 2.87 -22.94 25.98
C VAL A 192 2.03 -24.06 26.57
N GLU A 193 0.97 -24.44 25.86
CA GLU A 193 0.08 -25.53 26.25
C GLU A 193 0.53 -26.80 25.53
N ARG A 194 1.05 -27.77 26.27
CA ARG A 194 1.51 -29.03 25.70
C ARG A 194 0.31 -29.86 25.29
N LEU A 195 0.31 -30.28 24.03
CA LEU A 195 -0.74 -31.13 23.49
C LEU A 195 -0.33 -32.58 23.68
N ILE A 196 -1.29 -33.39 24.12
CA ILE A 196 -1.12 -34.84 24.21
C ILE A 196 -1.95 -35.52 23.12
N ALA A 197 -1.35 -36.49 22.43
CA ALA A 197 -2.06 -37.33 21.48
C ALA A 197 -2.82 -38.42 22.24
N VAL A 198 -4.15 -38.31 22.29
CA VAL A 198 -5.02 -39.30 22.92
C VAL A 198 -5.60 -40.24 21.87
N PRO A 199 -5.37 -41.56 21.99
CA PRO A 199 -5.97 -42.52 21.07
C PRO A 199 -7.47 -42.62 21.35
N VAL A 200 -8.26 -42.49 20.29
CA VAL A 200 -9.71 -42.66 20.30
C VAL A 200 -10.12 -43.74 19.29
N LEU A 201 -11.25 -44.38 19.54
CA LEU A 201 -11.80 -45.34 18.60
C LEU A 201 -12.40 -44.61 17.40
N LYS A 202 -11.95 -44.96 16.20
CA LYS A 202 -12.48 -44.42 14.94
C LYS A 202 -13.90 -44.89 14.67
N ASN A 203 -14.22 -46.12 15.09
CA ASN A 203 -15.51 -46.77 14.89
C ASN A 203 -16.01 -47.42 16.20
N SER A 204 -17.32 -47.67 16.30
CA SER A 204 -17.90 -48.39 17.43
C SER A 204 -17.51 -49.87 17.38
N LEU A 205 -16.97 -50.40 18.49
CA LEU A 205 -16.60 -51.81 18.66
C LEU A 205 -17.49 -52.48 19.70
N LYS A 206 -17.68 -53.78 19.56
CA LYS A 206 -18.48 -54.61 20.49
C LYS A 206 -17.59 -55.27 21.54
N ASN A 207 -18.23 -55.71 22.62
CA ASN A 207 -17.55 -56.50 23.65
C ASN A 207 -17.05 -57.82 23.03
N GLY A 208 -15.74 -58.05 23.14
CA GLY A 208 -15.04 -59.20 22.56
C GLY A 208 -14.23 -58.87 21.30
N ASP A 209 -14.37 -57.68 20.72
CA ASP A 209 -13.59 -57.26 19.56
C ASP A 209 -12.14 -56.93 19.96
N VAL A 210 -11.17 -57.35 19.13
CA VAL A 210 -9.74 -57.05 19.32
C VAL A 210 -9.43 -55.71 18.65
N ILE A 211 -8.91 -54.75 19.42
CA ILE A 211 -8.54 -53.42 18.91
C ILE A 211 -7.26 -53.52 18.09
N GLY A 212 -7.34 -53.21 16.79
CA GLY A 212 -6.20 -53.13 15.89
C GLY A 212 -5.71 -51.69 15.65
N SER A 213 -4.56 -51.52 15.00
CA SER A 213 -4.01 -50.21 14.66
C SER A 213 -4.88 -49.41 13.67
N LEU A 214 -5.73 -50.08 12.90
CA LEU A 214 -6.68 -49.45 11.97
C LEU A 214 -7.93 -48.89 12.66
N ASP A 215 -8.18 -49.29 13.91
CA ASP A 215 -9.35 -48.88 14.70
C ASP A 215 -9.06 -47.66 15.57
N ILE A 216 -7.79 -47.27 15.67
CA ILE A 216 -7.31 -46.16 16.49
C ILE A 216 -7.12 -44.92 15.61
N ASP A 217 -7.67 -43.81 16.07
CA ASP A 217 -7.35 -42.47 15.61
C ASP A 217 -6.74 -41.67 16.76
N PHE A 218 -6.08 -40.55 16.48
CA PHE A 218 -5.48 -39.70 17.50
C PHE A 218 -6.08 -38.31 17.46
N ILE A 219 -6.54 -37.83 18.62
CA ILE A 219 -6.93 -36.44 18.82
C ILE A 219 -5.92 -35.74 19.71
N GLU A 220 -5.58 -34.49 19.39
CA GLU A 220 -4.78 -33.64 20.26
C GLU A 220 -5.69 -32.96 21.28
N LEU A 221 -5.35 -33.10 22.56
CA LEU A 221 -6.02 -32.47 23.70
C LEU A 221 -5.03 -31.59 24.48
#